data_AF-A0A940XBS8-F1
#
_entry.id   AF-A0A940XBS8-F1
#
_cell.length_a   1.000
_cell.length_b   1.000
_cell.length_c   1.000
_cell.angle_alpha   90.00
_cell.angle_beta   90.00
_cell.angle_gamma   90.00
#
_symmetry.space_group_name_H-M   'P 1'
#
loop_
_entity.id
_entity.type
_entity.pdbx_description
1 polymer ?
#
loop_
_entity_poly.entity_id
_entity_poly.type
_entity_poly.pdbx_seq_one_letter_code
_entity_poly.pdbx_strand_id
1 'polypeptide(L)'
;MDNGQQNDKPKFLNATTIGKHFDISSQRLNLIFSELGWIEKDISGWQITKLGKGLGGRQFEHETSGGTYVLWPDNILTNKNLAFVFKDVAIIEQPTPQIIKEVTITNSDNFREKFPATLRTKDGHMVRSRAEVIIDNALYDYKLAHAYERKLPIEEDLYSDFFIPTENVYIEFWGMENDPKYAERKKVKLEIYKKYDFKLIELNDSDISNLDDHLPKKLLKYGIKVY
;
A
#
# COMPACT_ATOMS: atom_id res chain seq x y z
N MET A 1 -26.90 -39.76 -34.00
CA MET A 1 -26.54 -38.33 -33.91
C MET A 1 -26.52 -38.01 -32.44
N ASP A 2 -25.34 -38.09 -31.84
CA ASP A 2 -25.16 -37.94 -30.39
C ASP A 2 -24.87 -36.47 -30.10
N ASN A 3 -25.78 -35.82 -29.39
CA ASN A 3 -25.66 -34.43 -28.96
C ASN A 3 -24.62 -34.35 -27.84
N GLY A 4 -23.37 -34.11 -28.22
CA GLY A 4 -22.30 -33.78 -27.29
C GLY A 4 -22.60 -32.45 -26.60
N GLN A 5 -23.28 -32.51 -25.44
CA GLN A 5 -23.26 -31.43 -24.47
C GLN A 5 -21.80 -31.23 -24.02
N GLN A 6 -21.14 -30.21 -24.56
CA GLN A 6 -19.94 -29.65 -23.94
C GLN A 6 -20.34 -29.17 -22.55
N ASN A 7 -19.85 -29.88 -21.53
CA ASN A 7 -19.90 -29.42 -20.15
C ASN A 7 -19.07 -28.13 -20.03
N ASP A 8 -19.71 -26.97 -20.21
CA ASP A 8 -19.16 -25.67 -19.82
C ASP A 8 -19.09 -25.62 -18.28
N LYS A 9 -18.05 -26.25 -17.72
CA LYS A 9 -17.70 -26.00 -16.32
C LYS A 9 -17.33 -24.51 -16.23
N PRO A 10 -17.96 -23.74 -15.32
CA PRO A 10 -17.60 -22.33 -15.14
C PRO A 10 -16.11 -22.24 -14.83
N LYS A 11 -15.38 -21.49 -15.65
CA LYS A 11 -13.95 -21.29 -15.51
C LYS A 11 -13.70 -20.43 -14.28
N PHE A 12 -13.16 -21.04 -13.24
CA PHE A 12 -12.75 -20.34 -12.02
C PHE A 12 -11.35 -19.74 -12.19
N LEU A 13 -11.20 -18.48 -11.80
CA LEU A 13 -9.97 -17.72 -11.86
C LEU A 13 -9.39 -17.54 -10.44
N ASN A 14 -8.09 -17.72 -10.29
CA ASN A 14 -7.40 -17.41 -9.04
C ASN A 14 -6.94 -15.94 -9.02
N ALA A 15 -6.50 -15.48 -7.85
CA ALA A 15 -6.01 -14.12 -7.66
C ALA A 15 -4.85 -13.76 -8.60
N THR A 16 -3.98 -14.72 -8.96
CA THR A 16 -2.88 -14.48 -9.90
C THR A 16 -3.38 -14.21 -11.32
N THR A 17 -4.38 -14.96 -11.79
CA THR A 17 -4.98 -14.75 -13.12
C THR A 17 -5.73 -13.43 -13.20
N ILE A 18 -6.48 -13.09 -12.16
CA ILE A 18 -7.21 -11.82 -12.09
C ILE A 18 -6.23 -10.65 -11.93
N GLY A 19 -5.20 -10.78 -11.10
CA GLY A 19 -4.21 -9.73 -10.88
C GLY A 19 -3.47 -9.37 -12.17
N LYS A 20 -3.06 -10.40 -12.95
CA LYS A 20 -2.50 -10.20 -14.29
C LYS A 20 -3.42 -9.44 -15.25
N HIS A 21 -4.74 -9.57 -15.11
CA HIS A 21 -5.69 -8.81 -15.94
C HIS A 21 -5.69 -7.31 -15.62
N PHE A 22 -5.44 -6.96 -14.35
CA PHE A 22 -5.40 -5.58 -13.86
C PHE A 22 -3.97 -5.04 -13.65
N ASP A 23 -2.95 -5.77 -14.12
CA ASP A 23 -1.53 -5.45 -13.95
C ASP A 23 -1.09 -5.24 -12.50
N ILE A 24 -1.61 -6.07 -11.58
CA ILE A 24 -1.22 -6.07 -10.16
C ILE A 24 -0.85 -7.46 -9.65
N SER A 25 -0.11 -7.50 -8.54
CA SER A 25 0.24 -8.74 -7.86
C SER A 25 -1.00 -9.43 -7.27
N SER A 26 -0.91 -10.75 -7.07
CA SER A 26 -2.00 -11.50 -6.43
C SER A 26 -2.16 -11.11 -4.96
N GLN A 27 -1.08 -10.72 -4.29
CA GLN A 27 -1.11 -10.17 -2.93
C GLN A 27 -1.94 -8.89 -2.89
N ARG A 28 -1.66 -7.95 -3.79
CA ARG A 28 -2.38 -6.68 -3.90
C ARG A 28 -3.86 -6.90 -4.20
N LEU A 29 -4.17 -7.82 -5.11
CA LEU A 29 -5.55 -8.13 -5.44
C LEU A 29 -6.32 -8.72 -4.25
N ASN A 30 -5.69 -9.63 -3.49
CA ASN A 30 -6.33 -10.18 -2.30
C ASN A 30 -6.60 -9.10 -1.24
N LEU A 31 -5.72 -8.12 -1.08
CA LEU A 31 -6.01 -6.97 -0.21
C LEU A 31 -7.21 -6.15 -0.69
N ILE A 32 -7.33 -5.93 -2.00
CA ILE A 32 -8.50 -5.24 -2.59
C ILE A 32 -9.78 -6.05 -2.32
N PHE A 33 -9.76 -7.37 -2.54
CA PHE A 33 -10.91 -8.21 -2.21
C PHE A 33 -11.23 -8.20 -0.70
N SER A 34 -10.21 -8.13 0.15
CA SER A 34 -10.38 -8.00 1.60
C SER A 34 -11.00 -6.66 1.98
N GLU A 35 -10.54 -5.56 1.39
CA GLU A 35 -11.09 -4.22 1.57
C GLU A 35 -12.56 -4.13 1.11
N LEU A 36 -12.90 -4.76 -0.02
CA LEU A 36 -14.28 -4.87 -0.50
C LEU A 36 -15.14 -5.81 0.37
N GLY A 37 -14.56 -6.47 1.37
CA GLY A 37 -15.23 -7.41 2.27
C GLY A 37 -15.61 -8.73 1.61
N TRP A 38 -14.96 -9.09 0.49
CA TRP A 38 -15.24 -10.31 -0.28
C TRP A 38 -14.47 -11.52 0.25
N ILE A 39 -13.28 -11.28 0.79
CA ILE A 39 -12.47 -12.26 1.51
C ILE A 39 -12.00 -11.66 2.84
N GLU A 40 -11.45 -12.49 3.71
CA GLU A 40 -10.83 -12.08 4.97
C GLU A 40 -9.59 -12.95 5.25
N LYS A 41 -8.67 -12.44 6.06
CA LYS A 41 -7.45 -13.15 6.42
C LYS A 41 -7.79 -14.34 7.31
N ASP A 42 -7.27 -15.51 6.96
CA ASP A 42 -7.40 -16.75 7.74
C ASP A 42 -6.07 -17.09 8.45
N ILE A 43 -6.07 -18.13 9.29
CA ILE A 43 -4.87 -18.66 9.96
C ILE A 43 -3.76 -18.95 8.93
N SER A 44 -4.14 -19.47 7.76
CA SER A 44 -3.24 -19.73 6.64
C SER A 44 -3.98 -19.44 5.33
N GLY A 45 -3.75 -18.28 4.73
CA GLY A 45 -4.35 -17.91 3.45
C GLY A 45 -5.57 -16.98 3.56
N TRP A 46 -6.58 -17.23 2.73
CA TRP A 46 -7.74 -16.36 2.57
C TRP A 46 -9.06 -17.13 2.65
N GLN A 47 -9.93 -16.69 3.55
CA GLN A 47 -11.28 -17.21 3.73
C GLN A 47 -12.29 -16.36 2.96
N ILE A 48 -13.29 -16.99 2.35
CA ILE A 48 -14.36 -16.28 1.65
C ILE A 48 -15.47 -15.82 2.60
N THR A 49 -15.91 -14.57 2.47
CA THR A 49 -17.01 -14.03 3.29
C THR A 49 -18.38 -14.40 2.70
N LYS A 50 -19.46 -14.07 3.43
CA LYS A 50 -20.83 -14.18 2.90
C LYS A 50 -21.04 -13.33 1.64
N LEU A 51 -20.46 -12.13 1.59
CA LEU A 51 -20.56 -11.24 0.44
C LEU A 51 -19.81 -11.83 -0.77
N GLY A 52 -18.60 -12.36 -0.55
CA GLY A 52 -17.83 -13.05 -1.59
C GLY A 52 -18.56 -14.27 -2.16
N LYS A 53 -19.20 -15.08 -1.30
CA LYS A 53 -20.06 -16.20 -1.74
C LYS A 53 -21.23 -15.72 -2.60
N GLY A 54 -21.83 -14.57 -2.26
CA GLY A 54 -22.90 -13.94 -3.05
C GLY A 54 -22.46 -13.52 -4.46
N LEU A 55 -21.16 -13.26 -4.66
CA LEU A 55 -20.55 -12.97 -5.96
C LEU A 55 -20.09 -14.24 -6.70
N GLY A 56 -20.39 -15.43 -6.17
CA GLY A 56 -20.05 -16.71 -6.78
C GLY A 56 -18.64 -17.21 -6.49
N GLY A 57 -17.88 -16.52 -5.64
CA GLY A 57 -16.56 -16.98 -5.19
C GLY A 57 -16.66 -18.30 -4.42
N ARG A 58 -15.59 -19.10 -4.50
CA ARG A 58 -15.50 -20.42 -3.84
C ARG A 58 -14.16 -20.57 -3.16
N GLN A 59 -14.19 -21.05 -1.92
CA GLN A 59 -12.99 -21.34 -1.14
C GLN A 59 -12.52 -22.77 -1.37
N PHE A 60 -11.20 -22.93 -1.39
CA PHE A 60 -10.48 -24.18 -1.52
C PHE A 60 -9.33 -24.21 -0.52
N GLU A 61 -8.75 -25.38 -0.34
CA GLU A 61 -7.61 -25.62 0.53
C GLU A 61 -6.48 -26.24 -0.28
N HIS A 62 -5.25 -25.81 -0.02
CA HIS A 62 -4.08 -26.37 -0.66
C HIS A 62 -3.69 -27.68 0.02
N GLU A 63 -3.75 -28.79 -0.72
CA GLU A 63 -3.63 -30.16 -0.19
C GLU A 63 -2.37 -30.39 0.65
N THR A 64 -1.25 -29.72 0.32
CA THR A 64 0.03 -29.94 1.02
C THR A 64 0.29 -28.98 2.17
N SER A 65 -0.25 -27.76 2.13
CA SER A 65 0.06 -26.72 3.12
C SER A 65 -1.10 -26.42 4.07
N GLY A 66 -2.29 -26.91 3.76
CA GLY A 66 -3.53 -26.59 4.47
C GLY A 66 -3.97 -25.13 4.31
N GLY A 67 -3.29 -24.35 3.46
CA GLY A 67 -3.61 -22.94 3.26
C GLY A 67 -4.89 -22.75 2.43
N THR A 68 -5.78 -21.88 2.86
CA THR A 68 -7.04 -21.57 2.18
C THR A 68 -6.84 -20.53 1.09
N TYR A 69 -7.59 -20.66 -0.01
CA TYR A 69 -7.59 -19.69 -1.10
C TYR A 69 -8.97 -19.61 -1.77
N VAL A 70 -9.22 -18.52 -2.48
CA VAL A 70 -10.51 -18.25 -3.12
C VAL A 70 -10.36 -18.18 -4.64
N LEU A 71 -11.26 -18.85 -5.35
CA LEU A 71 -11.42 -18.73 -6.79
C LEU A 71 -12.72 -18.03 -7.14
N TRP A 72 -12.70 -17.31 -8.26
CA TRP A 72 -13.81 -16.46 -8.71
C TRP A 72 -14.31 -16.86 -10.10
N PRO A 73 -15.61 -16.72 -10.39
CA PRO A 73 -16.10 -16.78 -11.77
C PRO A 73 -15.48 -15.68 -12.64
N ASP A 74 -15.43 -15.89 -13.95
CA ASP A 74 -14.88 -14.95 -14.94
C ASP A 74 -15.57 -13.58 -14.96
N ASN A 75 -16.87 -13.54 -14.66
CA ASN A 75 -17.64 -12.30 -14.54
C ASN A 75 -17.13 -11.35 -13.43
N ILE A 76 -16.22 -11.79 -12.56
CA ILE A 76 -15.57 -10.93 -11.57
C ILE A 76 -14.76 -9.81 -12.25
N LEU A 77 -14.22 -10.07 -13.44
CA LEU A 77 -13.40 -9.12 -14.21
C LEU A 77 -14.20 -7.89 -14.66
N THR A 78 -15.52 -8.02 -14.78
CA THR A 78 -16.42 -6.93 -15.17
C THR A 78 -17.26 -6.39 -14.01
N ASN A 79 -16.98 -6.83 -12.78
CA ASN A 79 -17.69 -6.36 -11.60
C ASN A 79 -17.46 -4.85 -11.39
N LYS A 80 -18.55 -4.10 -11.25
CA LYS A 80 -18.51 -2.63 -11.16
C LYS A 80 -17.70 -2.13 -9.96
N ASN A 81 -17.79 -2.79 -8.81
CA ASN A 81 -17.07 -2.38 -7.60
C ASN A 81 -15.57 -2.63 -7.76
N LEU A 82 -15.19 -3.78 -8.32
CA LEU A 82 -13.78 -4.06 -8.61
C LEU A 82 -13.21 -3.10 -9.66
N ALA A 83 -13.94 -2.86 -10.75
CA ALA A 83 -13.53 -1.94 -11.79
C ALA A 83 -13.40 -0.49 -11.29
N PHE A 84 -14.20 -0.09 -10.29
CA PHE A 84 -14.12 1.24 -9.71
C PHE A 84 -12.79 1.46 -8.96
N VAL A 85 -12.32 0.46 -8.21
CA VAL A 85 -11.02 0.52 -7.50
C VAL A 85 -9.87 0.86 -8.45
N PHE A 86 -9.85 0.24 -9.64
CA PHE A 86 -8.78 0.47 -10.62
C PHE A 86 -8.92 1.78 -11.41
N LYS A 87 -10.13 2.37 -11.48
CA LYS A 87 -10.31 3.71 -12.06
C LYS A 87 -9.72 4.79 -11.17
N ASP A 88 -9.89 4.68 -9.86
CA ASP A 88 -9.34 5.64 -8.90
C ASP A 88 -7.80 5.57 -8.89
N VAL A 89 -7.22 4.37 -8.99
CA VAL A 89 -5.76 4.18 -9.12
C VAL A 89 -5.23 4.85 -10.40
N ALA A 90 -5.89 4.68 -11.53
CA ALA A 90 -5.50 5.32 -12.79
C ALA A 90 -5.55 6.86 -12.71
N ILE A 91 -6.47 7.44 -11.93
CA ILE A 91 -6.54 8.89 -11.70
C ILE A 91 -5.35 9.37 -10.85
N ILE A 92 -4.93 8.58 -9.86
CA ILE A 92 -3.73 8.87 -9.05
C ILE A 92 -2.47 8.72 -9.90
N GLU A 93 -2.43 7.82 -10.87
CA GLU A 93 -1.27 7.57 -11.74
C GLU A 93 -1.06 8.63 -12.83
N GLN A 94 -2.11 9.32 -13.29
CA GLN A 94 -1.99 10.42 -14.26
C GLN A 94 -1.02 11.50 -13.75
N PRO A 95 -0.06 11.98 -14.55
CA PRO A 95 0.82 13.08 -14.14
C PRO A 95 -0.03 14.36 -14.03
N THR A 96 -0.44 14.71 -12.81
CA THR A 96 -0.89 16.08 -12.56
C THR A 96 0.29 17.00 -12.86
N PRO A 97 0.11 18.03 -13.71
CA PRO A 97 1.17 18.99 -13.97
C PRO A 97 1.63 19.52 -12.62
N GLN A 98 2.95 19.47 -12.38
CA GLN A 98 3.58 20.22 -11.32
C GLN A 98 3.08 21.65 -11.49
N ILE A 99 2.17 22.09 -10.62
CA ILE A 99 1.78 23.48 -10.58
C ILE A 99 3.00 24.19 -10.02
N ILE A 100 3.89 24.60 -10.94
CA ILE A 100 4.87 25.66 -10.71
C ILE A 100 4.01 26.90 -10.51
N LYS A 101 3.49 27.10 -9.29
CA LYS A 101 3.10 28.42 -8.86
C LYS A 101 4.42 29.15 -8.62
N GLU A 102 4.70 30.13 -9.47
CA GLU A 102 5.66 31.18 -9.15
C GLU A 102 5.28 31.75 -7.78
N VAL A 103 6.00 31.34 -6.73
CA VAL A 103 5.79 31.88 -5.38
C VAL A 103 6.84 32.96 -5.16
N THR A 104 6.31 34.17 -5.01
CA THR A 104 7.01 35.37 -4.56
C THR A 104 7.75 35.05 -3.26
N ILE A 105 9.05 35.32 -3.23
CA ILE A 105 9.94 35.00 -2.11
C ILE A 105 9.49 35.81 -0.89
N THR A 106 8.82 35.16 0.05
CA THR A 106 8.71 35.61 1.44
C THR A 106 9.54 34.67 2.30
N ASN A 107 10.49 35.25 3.04
CA ASN A 107 11.48 34.55 3.88
C ASN A 107 10.83 33.82 5.07
N SER A 108 10.23 32.66 4.85
CA SER A 108 10.04 31.63 5.88
C SER A 108 10.71 30.32 5.44
N ASP A 109 11.61 29.80 6.27
CA ASP A 109 12.34 28.55 6.03
C ASP A 109 11.50 27.28 6.30
N ASN A 110 10.20 27.45 6.53
CA ASN A 110 9.31 26.37 6.93
C ASN A 110 8.89 25.54 5.70
N PHE A 111 9.52 24.39 5.48
CA PHE A 111 9.23 23.48 4.35
C PHE A 111 7.73 23.16 4.21
N ARG A 112 7.02 23.09 5.34
CA ARG A 112 5.57 22.81 5.41
C ARG A 112 4.70 23.92 4.78
N GLU A 113 5.20 25.15 4.75
CA GLU A 113 4.51 26.28 4.10
C GLU A 113 4.75 26.28 2.58
N LYS A 114 5.94 25.83 2.16
CA LYS A 114 6.31 25.72 0.73
C LYS A 114 5.55 24.57 0.04
N PHE A 115 5.25 23.50 0.76
CA PHE A 115 4.55 22.32 0.24
C PHE A 115 3.31 22.00 1.11
N PRO A 116 2.13 22.53 0.78
CA PRO A 116 0.91 22.28 1.54
C PRO A 116 0.42 20.84 1.36
N ALA A 117 -0.09 20.24 2.44
CA ALA A 117 -0.69 18.92 2.43
C ALA A 117 -2.08 18.96 1.76
N THR A 118 -2.12 18.59 0.48
CA THR A 118 -3.31 18.74 -0.38
C THR A 118 -3.83 17.41 -0.93
N LEU A 119 -3.06 16.33 -0.79
CA LEU A 119 -3.41 15.01 -1.30
C LEU A 119 -4.04 14.19 -0.17
N ARG A 120 -5.28 13.70 -0.37
CA ARG A 120 -5.99 12.90 0.62
C ARG A 120 -5.75 11.41 0.39
N THR A 121 -5.44 10.67 1.46
CA THR A 121 -5.24 9.22 1.44
C THR A 121 -6.53 8.46 1.81
N LYS A 122 -6.51 7.12 1.70
CA LYS A 122 -7.67 6.25 1.96
C LYS A 122 -8.17 6.35 3.39
N ASP A 123 -7.27 6.46 4.36
CA ASP A 123 -7.62 6.56 5.78
C ASP A 123 -7.91 8.00 6.24
N GLY A 124 -7.65 8.97 5.37
CA GLY A 124 -8.01 10.37 5.54
C GLY A 124 -6.85 11.30 5.90
N HIS A 125 -5.61 10.83 5.93
CA HIS A 125 -4.46 11.72 6.03
C HIS A 125 -4.39 12.68 4.84
N MET A 126 -3.91 13.90 5.12
CA MET A 126 -3.55 14.88 4.10
C MET A 126 -2.03 14.90 4.00
N VAL A 127 -1.49 14.48 2.85
CA VAL A 127 -0.06 14.34 2.60
C VAL A 127 0.41 15.28 1.47
N ARG A 128 1.73 15.38 1.29
CA ARG A 128 2.36 16.41 0.43
C ARG A 128 2.87 15.88 -0.90
N SER A 129 3.03 14.57 -1.04
CA SER A 129 3.61 13.93 -2.22
C SER A 129 2.90 12.65 -2.61
N ARG A 130 3.05 12.24 -3.87
CA ARG A 130 2.48 10.99 -4.38
C ARG A 130 3.09 9.76 -3.72
N ALA A 131 4.40 9.78 -3.42
CA ALA A 131 5.06 8.68 -2.72
C ALA A 131 4.45 8.48 -1.32
N GLU A 132 4.18 9.56 -0.59
CA GLU A 132 3.47 9.47 0.70
C GLU A 132 2.07 8.90 0.54
N VAL A 133 1.30 9.29 -0.49
CA VAL A 133 -0.03 8.68 -0.77
C VAL A 133 0.09 7.18 -0.97
N ILE A 134 1.08 6.74 -1.75
CA ILE A 134 1.29 5.32 -2.05
C ILE A 134 1.67 4.55 -0.76
N ILE A 135 2.58 5.08 0.05
CA ILE A 135 3.00 4.47 1.32
C ILE A 135 1.84 4.39 2.30
N ASP A 136 1.15 5.51 2.53
CA ASP A 136 0.02 5.61 3.46
C ASP A 136 -1.10 4.63 3.10
N ASN A 137 -1.51 4.62 1.83
CA ASN A 137 -2.52 3.69 1.34
C ASN A 137 -2.07 2.24 1.49
N ALA A 138 -0.79 1.92 1.28
CA ALA A 138 -0.27 0.58 1.51
C ALA A 138 -0.35 0.18 2.99
N LEU A 139 0.04 1.06 3.92
CA LEU A 139 -0.08 0.83 5.36
C LEU A 139 -1.54 0.59 5.77
N TYR A 140 -2.47 1.40 5.25
CA TYR A 140 -3.91 1.22 5.44
C TYR A 140 -4.41 -0.13 4.88
N ASP A 141 -3.99 -0.50 3.67
CA ASP A 141 -4.41 -1.74 3.02
C ASP A 141 -3.88 -2.96 3.80
N TYR A 142 -2.70 -2.86 4.40
CA TYR A 142 -2.11 -3.86 5.29
C TYR A 142 -2.78 -3.92 6.68
N LYS A 143 -3.77 -3.05 6.93
CA LYS A 143 -4.45 -2.91 8.22
C LYS A 143 -3.50 -2.55 9.36
N LEU A 144 -2.42 -1.82 9.03
CA LEU A 144 -1.50 -1.29 10.02
C LEU A 144 -1.99 0.07 10.48
N ALA A 145 -2.34 0.15 11.78
CA ALA A 145 -2.47 1.44 12.42
C ALA A 145 -1.14 2.20 12.26
N HIS A 146 -1.21 3.45 11.81
CA HIS A 146 -0.03 4.28 11.63
C HIS A 146 -0.38 5.75 11.86
N ALA A 147 0.64 6.56 12.09
CA ALA A 147 0.52 8.01 12.19
C ALA A 147 1.38 8.67 11.11
N TYR A 148 0.85 9.74 10.50
CA TYR A 148 1.57 10.61 9.57
C TYR A 148 2.24 11.78 10.31
N GLU A 149 3.45 12.18 9.88
CA GLU A 149 4.25 13.26 10.50
C GLU A 149 4.37 13.14 12.03
N ARG A 150 4.88 12.01 12.51
CA ARG A 150 5.01 11.77 13.96
C ARG A 150 6.27 12.43 14.50
N LYS A 151 6.12 13.30 15.52
CA LYS A 151 7.26 13.84 16.27
C LYS A 151 7.98 12.71 17.00
N LEU A 152 9.31 12.65 16.87
CA LEU A 152 10.16 11.74 17.63
C LEU A 152 10.13 12.14 19.12
N PRO A 153 10.22 11.18 20.05
CA PRO A 153 10.18 11.45 21.49
C PRO A 153 11.53 11.97 22.01
N ILE A 154 11.99 13.07 21.43
CA ILE A 154 13.24 13.78 21.75
C ILE A 154 12.98 15.28 21.87
N GLU A 155 13.93 16.03 22.41
CA GLU A 155 13.78 17.48 22.60
C GLU A 155 13.77 18.23 21.27
N GLU A 156 14.58 17.76 20.31
CA GLU A 156 14.68 18.33 18.98
C GLU A 156 13.34 18.22 18.22
N ASP A 157 13.02 19.24 17.43
CA ASP A 157 11.78 19.26 16.65
C ASP A 157 11.91 18.44 15.36
N LEU A 158 11.98 17.12 15.53
CA LEU A 158 12.16 16.16 14.45
C LEU A 158 10.92 15.29 14.27
N TYR A 159 10.55 15.09 13.00
CA TYR A 159 9.37 14.34 12.60
C TYR A 159 9.75 13.24 11.60
N SER A 160 9.17 12.06 11.77
CA SER A 160 9.19 10.99 10.77
C SER A 160 8.05 11.15 9.78
N ASP A 161 8.17 10.56 8.59
CA ASP A 161 7.07 10.57 7.62
C ASP A 161 5.90 9.72 8.11
N PHE A 162 6.19 8.51 8.59
CA PHE A 162 5.19 7.64 9.21
C PHE A 162 5.71 6.97 10.49
N PHE A 163 4.78 6.51 11.34
CA PHE A 163 5.07 5.76 12.56
C PHE A 163 4.07 4.64 12.77
N ILE A 164 4.54 3.41 13.00
CA ILE A 164 3.74 2.24 13.35
C ILE A 164 3.86 2.00 14.87
N PRO A 165 2.79 2.24 15.64
CA PRO A 165 2.82 2.16 17.10
C PRO A 165 2.99 0.75 17.65
N THR A 166 2.47 -0.28 16.97
CA THR A 166 2.47 -1.67 17.47
C THR A 166 3.87 -2.16 17.82
N GLU A 167 4.88 -1.82 17.01
CA GLU A 167 6.27 -2.23 17.20
C GLU A 167 7.23 -1.05 17.45
N ASN A 168 6.68 0.16 17.61
CA ASN A 168 7.43 1.42 17.70
C ASN A 168 8.44 1.61 16.55
N VAL A 169 7.96 1.51 15.30
CA VAL A 169 8.79 1.61 14.09
C VAL A 169 8.49 2.89 13.34
N TYR A 170 9.52 3.66 13.01
CA TYR A 170 9.42 4.85 12.17
C TYR A 170 9.69 4.51 10.72
N ILE A 171 9.08 5.24 9.79
CA ILE A 171 9.33 5.13 8.35
C ILE A 171 9.72 6.49 7.80
N GLU A 172 10.77 6.52 6.99
CA GLU A 172 11.24 7.70 6.25
C GLU A 172 11.33 7.36 4.76
N PHE A 173 10.92 8.28 3.90
CA PHE A 173 11.02 8.19 2.45
C PHE A 173 12.01 9.21 1.88
N TRP A 174 13.02 8.70 1.18
CA TRP A 174 14.12 9.48 0.60
C TRP A 174 13.97 9.61 -0.93
N GLY A 175 13.07 10.49 -1.40
CA GLY A 175 12.75 10.64 -2.84
C GLY A 175 13.56 11.66 -3.65
N MET A 176 14.49 12.41 -3.03
CA MET A 176 15.27 13.48 -3.71
C MET A 176 16.75 13.44 -3.31
N GLU A 177 17.41 12.30 -3.50
CA GLU A 177 18.81 12.09 -3.04
C GLU A 177 19.87 12.90 -3.80
N ASN A 178 19.52 13.49 -4.95
CA ASN A 178 20.48 14.22 -5.80
C ASN A 178 20.77 15.67 -5.35
N ASP A 179 20.03 16.21 -4.38
CA ASP A 179 20.29 17.54 -3.82
C ASP A 179 21.22 17.44 -2.59
N PRO A 180 22.42 18.07 -2.60
CA PRO A 180 23.35 18.04 -1.48
C PRO A 180 22.75 18.46 -0.13
N LYS A 181 21.80 19.41 -0.12
CA LYS A 181 21.10 19.84 1.11
C LYS A 181 20.17 18.77 1.64
N TYR A 182 19.58 17.95 0.78
CA TYR A 182 18.77 16.80 1.21
C TYR A 182 19.66 15.69 1.77
N ALA A 183 20.81 15.42 1.15
CA ALA A 183 21.76 14.42 1.63
C ALA A 183 22.27 14.75 3.05
N GLU A 184 22.57 16.03 3.33
CA GLU A 184 22.98 16.46 4.67
C GLU A 184 21.85 16.30 5.70
N ARG A 185 20.62 16.70 5.37
CA ARG A 185 19.45 16.51 6.25
C ARG A 185 19.18 15.03 6.54
N LYS A 186 19.28 14.16 5.52
CA LYS A 186 19.16 12.71 5.67
C LYS A 186 20.23 12.20 6.64
N LYS A 187 21.48 12.62 6.48
CA LYS A 187 22.58 12.21 7.37
C LYS A 187 22.31 12.60 8.82
N VAL A 188 21.92 13.85 9.07
CA VAL A 188 21.57 14.34 10.41
C VAL A 188 20.42 13.53 11.01
N LYS A 189 19.35 13.28 10.24
CA LYS A 189 18.24 12.42 10.68
C LYS A 189 18.73 11.03 11.08
N LEU A 190 19.52 10.37 10.23
CA LEU A 190 20.03 9.03 10.48
C LEU A 190 20.95 8.96 11.71
N GLU A 191 21.76 10.00 11.96
CA GLU A 191 22.57 10.11 13.18
C GLU A 191 21.69 10.20 14.43
N ILE A 192 20.57 10.93 14.37
CA ILE A 192 19.60 11.03 15.47
C ILE A 192 18.91 9.67 15.70
N TYR A 193 18.41 9.01 14.65
CA TYR A 193 17.81 7.68 14.79
C TYR A 193 18.78 6.67 15.42
N LYS A 194 20.06 6.70 15.04
CA LYS A 194 21.11 5.85 15.62
C LYS A 194 21.44 6.22 17.07
N LYS A 195 21.57 7.52 17.37
CA LYS A 195 21.91 8.03 18.71
C LYS A 195 20.89 7.58 19.76
N TYR A 196 19.60 7.59 19.41
CA TYR A 196 18.51 7.25 20.32
C TYR A 196 17.97 5.82 20.13
N ASP A 197 18.63 5.00 19.30
CA ASP A 197 18.27 3.59 19.03
C ASP A 197 16.81 3.38 18.58
N PHE A 198 16.32 4.28 17.71
CA PHE A 198 14.98 4.17 17.15
C PHE A 198 14.95 3.18 15.97
N LYS A 199 13.93 2.29 15.95
CA LYS A 199 13.67 1.38 14.83
C LYS A 199 13.23 2.18 13.60
N LEU A 200 13.99 2.06 12.51
CA LEU A 200 13.77 2.85 11.30
C LEU A 200 13.65 1.97 10.05
N ILE A 201 12.59 2.18 9.28
CA ILE A 201 12.45 1.70 7.90
C ILE A 201 12.76 2.87 6.97
N GLU A 202 13.75 2.68 6.11
CA GLU A 202 14.08 3.62 5.05
C GLU A 202 13.47 3.14 3.73
N LEU A 203 12.76 4.02 3.04
CA LEU A 203 12.22 3.83 1.70
C LEU A 203 12.87 4.83 0.73
N ASN A 204 12.99 4.46 -0.53
CA ASN A 204 13.47 5.30 -1.62
C ASN A 204 12.64 5.07 -2.89
N ASP A 205 12.90 5.78 -3.99
CA ASP A 205 12.12 5.67 -5.22
C ASP A 205 12.05 4.24 -5.79
N SER A 206 13.11 3.44 -5.63
CA SER A 206 13.13 2.04 -6.07
C SER A 206 12.25 1.14 -5.21
N ASP A 207 12.03 1.49 -3.93
CA ASP A 207 11.06 0.78 -3.10
C ASP A 207 9.63 1.13 -3.51
N ILE A 208 9.35 2.36 -3.95
CA ILE A 208 7.99 2.79 -4.35
C ILE A 208 7.51 2.08 -5.60
N SER A 209 8.40 1.84 -6.57
CA SER A 209 8.04 1.18 -7.84
C SER A 209 7.53 -0.25 -7.65
N ASN A 210 7.90 -0.91 -6.56
CA ASN A 210 7.40 -2.24 -6.19
C ASN A 210 7.15 -2.34 -4.67
N LEU A 211 6.36 -1.40 -4.14
CA LEU A 211 6.17 -1.26 -2.70
C LEU A 211 5.58 -2.51 -2.06
N ASP A 212 4.68 -3.20 -2.76
CA ASP A 212 4.02 -4.41 -2.27
C ASP A 212 4.97 -5.60 -2.07
N ASP A 213 6.15 -5.60 -2.68
CA ASP A 213 7.19 -6.61 -2.43
C ASP A 213 8.25 -6.13 -1.45
N HIS A 214 8.56 -4.83 -1.46
CA HIS A 214 9.66 -4.27 -0.67
C HIS A 214 9.26 -3.95 0.77
N LEU A 215 8.12 -3.27 0.97
CA LEU A 215 7.68 -2.83 2.30
C LEU A 215 7.40 -4.01 3.24
N PRO A 216 6.71 -5.10 2.84
CA PRO A 216 6.51 -6.26 3.71
C PRO A 216 7.82 -6.90 4.19
N LYS A 217 8.83 -6.99 3.32
CA LYS A 217 10.15 -7.53 3.69
C LYS A 217 10.86 -6.64 4.70
N LYS A 218 10.72 -5.31 4.59
CA LYS A 218 11.29 -4.36 5.55
C LYS A 218 10.55 -4.38 6.89
N LEU A 219 9.21 -4.46 6.86
CA LEU A 219 8.35 -4.62 8.04
C LEU A 219 8.68 -5.89 8.81
N LEU A 220 8.90 -7.01 8.11
CA LEU A 220 9.20 -8.31 8.73
C LEU A 220 10.48 -8.28 9.58
N LYS A 221 11.48 -7.48 9.21
CA LYS A 221 12.73 -7.31 10.00
C LYS A 221 12.47 -6.76 11.40
N TYR A 222 11.33 -6.09 11.58
CA TYR A 222 10.88 -5.53 12.86
C TYR A 222 9.74 -6.35 13.50
N GLY A 223 9.50 -7.57 13.02
CA GLY A 223 8.45 -8.45 13.56
C GLY A 223 7.05 -8.17 13.02
N ILE A 224 6.88 -7.17 12.15
CA ILE A 224 5.58 -6.80 11.58
C ILE A 224 5.30 -7.68 10.38
N LYS A 225 4.33 -8.59 10.51
CA LYS A 225 3.86 -9.45 9.41
C LYS A 225 2.60 -8.85 8.78
N VAL A 226 2.74 -8.45 7.53
CA VAL A 226 1.64 -8.12 6.63
C VAL A 226 1.59 -9.27 5.63
N TYR A 227 0.41 -9.85 5.41
CA TYR A 227 0.17 -11.20 4.85
C TYR A 227 0.39 -12.38 5.80
#